data_AF-A0A3D2SRL8-F1
#
_entry.id   AF-A0A3D2SRL8-F1
#
_cell.length_a   1.000
_cell.length_b   1.000
_cell.length_c   1.000
_cell.angle_alpha   90.00
_cell.angle_beta   90.00
_cell.angle_gamma   90.00
#
_symmetry.space_group_name_H-M   'P 1'
#
loop_
_entity.id
_entity.type
_entity.pdbx_description
1 polymer ?
#
loop_
_entity_poly.entity_id
_entity_poly.type
_entity_poly.pdbx_seq_one_letter_code
_entity_poly.pdbx_strand_id
1 'polypeptide(L)' 'MIRLGLNIDHVATLRNARGGEHPNPLNAALLACQSGADGITVHLREDR' A
#
# COMPACT_ATOMS: atom_id res chain seq x y z
N MET A 1 -18.99 14.98 3.34
CA MET A 1 -18.83 13.60 2.84
C MET A 1 -17.58 13.02 3.50
N ILE A 2 -17.63 11.75 3.94
CA ILE A 2 -16.48 11.06 4.55
C ILE A 2 -15.59 10.53 3.42
N ARG A 3 -14.26 10.56 3.61
CA ARG A 3 -13.28 9.99 2.68
C ARG A 3 -12.54 8.82 3.31
N LEU A 4 -12.26 7.78 2.54
CA LEU A 4 -11.45 6.62 2.92
C LEU A 4 -10.03 6.75 2.38
N GLY A 5 -9.06 6.91 3.27
CA GLY A 5 -7.64 6.73 2.96
C GLY A 5 -7.19 5.31 3.32
N LEU A 6 -6.59 4.58 2.37
CA LEU A 6 -6.14 3.20 2.60
C LEU A 6 -4.61 3.16 2.76
N ASN A 7 -4.15 2.68 3.92
CA ASN A 7 -2.72 2.46 4.16
C ASN A 7 -2.25 1.13 3.57
N ILE A 8 -1.17 1.14 2.79
CA ILE A 8 -0.63 -0.04 2.09
C ILE A 8 0.73 -0.53 2.62
N ASP A 9 1.22 -0.02 3.76
CA ASP A 9 2.57 -0.32 4.28
C ASP A 9 2.76 -1.82 4.55
N HIS A 10 1.69 -2.53 4.91
CA HIS A 10 1.74 -3.97 5.16
C HIS A 10 1.89 -4.83 3.90
N VAL A 11 1.54 -4.31 2.71
CA VAL A 11 1.87 -4.97 1.44
C VAL A 11 3.38 -5.01 1.26
N ALA A 12 4.06 -3.88 1.52
CA ALA A 12 5.51 -3.81 1.48
C ALA A 12 6.16 -4.65 2.58
N THR A 13 5.53 -4.76 3.75
CA THR A 13 6.00 -5.64 4.84
C THR A 13 6.06 -7.10 4.39
N LEU A 14 4.98 -7.61 3.78
CA LEU A 14 4.91 -8.98 3.29
C LEU A 14 5.93 -9.24 2.17
N ARG A 15 6.08 -8.29 1.24
CA ARG A 15 7.08 -8.33 0.17
C ARG A 15 8.51 -8.42 0.74
N ASN A 16 8.84 -7.49 1.62
CA ASN A 16 10.19 -7.36 2.18
C ASN A 16 10.58 -8.56 3.04
N ALA A 17 9.62 -9.24 3.67
CA ALA A 17 9.87 -10.46 4.43
C ALA A 17 10.43 -11.61 3.58
N ARG A 18 10.25 -11.56 2.25
CA ARG A 18 10.71 -12.60 1.30
C ARG A 18 11.72 -12.09 0.27
N GLY A 19 12.03 -10.79 0.27
CA GLY A 19 13.02 -10.18 -0.64
C GLY A 19 12.68 -10.28 -2.14
N GLY A 20 11.41 -10.50 -2.49
CA GLY A 20 10.95 -10.61 -3.88
C GLY A 20 10.12 -9.40 -4.33
N GLU A 21 9.57 -9.48 -5.55
CA GLU A 21 8.75 -8.42 -6.15
C GLU A 21 7.26 -8.49 -5.74
N HIS A 22 6.85 -9.52 -5.01
CA HIS A 22 5.46 -9.80 -4.70
C HIS A 22 5.18 -9.97 -3.20
N PRO A 23 4.06 -9.41 -2.70
CA PRO A 23 3.11 -8.56 -3.42
C PRO A 23 3.68 -7.17 -3.75
N ASN A 24 3.22 -6.54 -4.83
CA ASN A 24 3.68 -5.21 -5.24
C ASN A 24 2.78 -4.10 -4.63
N PRO A 25 3.31 -3.16 -3.82
CA PRO A 25 2.54 -2.07 -3.23
C PRO A 25 1.86 -1.15 -4.24
N LEU A 26 2.46 -0.91 -5.42
CA LEU A 26 1.84 -0.12 -6.49
C LEU A 26 0.55 -0.77 -7.00
N ASN A 27 0.59 -2.09 -7.22
CA ASN A 27 -0.59 -2.83 -7.66
C ASN A 27 -1.70 -2.77 -6.59
N ALA A 28 -1.34 -2.84 -5.31
CA ALA A 28 -2.30 -2.69 -4.21
C ALA A 28 -2.91 -1.28 -4.16
N ALA A 29 -2.12 -0.23 -4.37
CA ALA A 29 -2.59 1.15 -4.45
C ALA A 29 -3.64 1.33 -5.57
N LEU A 30 -3.33 0.83 -6.78
CA LEU A 30 -4.22 0.90 -7.92
C LEU A 30 -5.54 0.15 -7.67
N LEU A 31 -5.45 -1.06 -7.12
CA LEU A 31 -6.63 -1.85 -6.79
C LEU A 31 -7.50 -1.19 -5.72
N ALA A 32 -6.90 -0.59 -4.70
CA ALA A 32 -7.61 0.12 -3.64
C ALA A 32 -8.38 1.33 -4.19
N CYS A 33 -7.77 2.15 -5.03
CA CYS A 33 -8.46 3.27 -5.69
C CYS A 33 -9.60 2.79 -6.59
N GLN A 34 -9.37 1.73 -7.38
CA GLN A 34 -10.42 1.11 -8.22
C GLN A 34 -11.59 0.55 -7.39
N SER A 35 -11.33 0.20 -6.12
CA SER A 35 -12.31 -0.37 -5.19
C SER A 35 -12.99 0.68 -4.31
N GLY A 36 -12.76 1.98 -4.55
CA GLY A 36 -13.44 3.08 -3.85
C GLY A 36 -12.65 3.75 -2.73
N ALA A 37 -11.35 3.50 -2.61
CA ALA A 37 -10.51 4.36 -1.78
C ALA A 37 -10.38 5.75 -2.41
N ASP A 38 -10.58 6.80 -1.62
CA ASP A 38 -10.42 8.19 -2.04
C ASP A 38 -8.95 8.62 -2.10
N GLY A 39 -8.07 7.86 -1.44
CA GLY A 39 -6.64 8.11 -1.42
C GLY A 39 -5.84 6.95 -0.82
N ILE A 40 -4.53 6.99 -1.02
CA ILE A 40 -3.59 6.00 -0.51
C ILE A 40 -2.66 6.67 0.49
N THR A 41 -2.43 5.99 1.62
CA THR A 41 -1.50 6.42 2.66
C THR A 41 -0.28 5.50 2.64
N VAL A 42 0.91 6.09 2.67
CA VAL A 42 2.19 5.39 2.77
C VAL A 42 3.04 6.09 3.81
N HIS A 43 3.72 5.33 4.65
CA HIS A 43 4.74 5.86 5.55
C HIS A 43 6.12 5.35 5.13
N LEU A 44 6.92 6.23 4.53
CA LEU A 44 8.33 5.97 4.31
C LEU A 44 9.03 6.02 5.68
N ARG A 45 9.56 4.88 6.11
CA ARG A 45 10.30 4.77 7.38
C ARG A 45 11.74 5.19 7.17
N GLU A 46 12.37 5.78 8.19
CA GLU A 46 13.79 6.19 8.13
C GLU A 46 14.76 5.01 8.00
N ASP A 47 14.34 3.81 8.42
CA ASP A 47 15.12 2.57 8.32
C ASP A 47 14.97 1.87 6.96
N ARG A 48 14.44 2.57 5.96
CA ARG A 48 14.15 2.06 4.61
C ARG A 48 14.65 2.99 3.52
#